data_AF-A0A536ZMN6-F1
#
_entry.id   AF-A0A536ZMN6-F1
#
_cell.length_a   1.000
_cell.length_b   1.000
_cell.length_c   1.000
_cell.angle_alpha   90.00
_cell.angle_beta   90.00
_cell.angle_gamma   90.00
#
_symmetry.space_group_name_H-M   'P 1'
#
loop_
_entity.id
_entity.type
_entity.pdbx_description
1 polymer ?
#
loop_
_entity_poly.entity_id
_entity_poly.type
_entity_poly.pdbx_seq_one_letter_code
_entity_poly.pdbx_strand_id
1 'polypeptide(L)'
;MTGKAQSLTVDLGQVREFGGLMLHWRSGAFALPYYVQFSDDGERWQTVESVTHGSGGLDALRLPDAEARFIRLLLADGPGNGYSLADVEIKDLAFGATPNAFVASLAREASRGTYPRGFSGDQSYWTLVGIDGGEESGLLSEDGALEVARGGFSI
;
A
#
# COMPACT_ATOMS: atom_id res chain seq x y z
N MET A 1 -17.98 -17.05 6.43
CA MET A 1 -17.30 -17.02 7.74
C MET A 1 -16.13 -16.08 7.54
N THR A 2 -16.02 -15.07 8.39
CA THR A 2 -14.94 -14.07 8.36
C THR A 2 -13.69 -14.62 9.06
N GLY A 3 -12.51 -14.21 8.60
CA GLY A 3 -11.24 -14.58 9.22
C GLY A 3 -11.16 -14.03 10.66
N LYS A 4 -10.68 -14.84 11.61
CA LYS A 4 -10.36 -14.30 12.95
C LYS A 4 -9.13 -13.40 12.86
N ALA A 5 -9.08 -12.36 13.68
CA ALA A 5 -7.91 -11.47 13.74
C ALA A 5 -6.61 -12.26 13.95
N GLN A 6 -5.60 -11.97 13.13
CA GLN A 6 -4.29 -12.63 13.13
C GLN A 6 -3.18 -11.59 12.97
N SER A 7 -1.94 -11.98 13.27
CA SER A 7 -0.79 -11.14 12.99
C SER A 7 0.36 -11.93 12.38
N LEU A 8 1.11 -11.26 11.50
CA LEU A 8 2.39 -11.71 10.98
C LEU A 8 3.45 -10.69 11.41
N THR A 9 4.58 -11.15 11.92
CA THR A 9 5.70 -10.27 12.33
C THR A 9 6.98 -10.70 11.64
N VAL A 10 7.73 -9.73 11.12
CA VAL A 10 9.05 -9.89 10.48
C VAL A 10 10.08 -9.14 11.33
N ASP A 11 11.15 -9.82 11.76
CA ASP A 11 12.33 -9.21 12.39
C ASP A 11 13.44 -9.03 11.35
N LEU A 12 13.88 -7.79 11.12
CA LEU A 12 14.97 -7.45 10.19
C LEU A 12 16.37 -7.65 10.79
N GLY A 13 16.43 -8.07 12.06
CA GLY A 13 17.62 -8.31 12.87
C GLY A 13 18.19 -7.05 13.52
N GLN A 14 17.94 -5.88 12.93
CA GLN A 14 18.37 -4.56 13.36
C GLN A 14 17.44 -3.50 12.75
N VAL A 15 17.50 -2.27 13.26
CA VAL A 15 16.80 -1.14 12.64
C VAL A 15 17.33 -0.92 11.22
N ARG A 16 16.43 -0.80 10.24
CA ARG A 16 16.75 -0.57 8.82
C ARG A 16 15.79 0.44 8.22
N GLU A 17 16.32 1.25 7.33
CA GLU A 17 15.54 2.10 6.42
C GLU A 17 15.09 1.30 5.19
N PHE A 18 13.88 1.57 4.71
CA PHE A 18 13.31 0.96 3.50
C PHE A 18 12.27 1.91 2.88
N GLY A 19 11.90 1.68 1.61
CA GLY A 19 11.00 2.60 0.88
C GLY A 19 9.59 2.06 0.67
N GLY A 20 9.34 0.79 1.00
CA GLY A 20 8.01 0.22 0.84
C GLY A 20 7.94 -1.28 1.06
N LEU A 21 6.72 -1.79 0.94
CA LEU A 21 6.40 -3.21 1.01
C LEU A 21 5.62 -3.64 -0.23
N MET A 22 5.83 -4.89 -0.65
CA MET A 22 4.94 -5.57 -1.59
C MET A 22 4.41 -6.84 -0.95
N LEU A 23 3.08 -6.94 -0.86
CA LEU A 23 2.38 -8.04 -0.23
C LEU A 23 1.64 -8.82 -1.31
N HIS A 24 2.00 -10.09 -1.49
CA HIS A 24 1.39 -10.96 -2.49
C HIS A 24 0.37 -11.89 -1.85
N TRP A 25 -0.90 -11.50 -1.82
CA TRP A 25 -1.99 -12.34 -1.33
C TRP A 25 -2.41 -13.38 -2.35
N ARG A 26 -2.80 -14.57 -1.90
CA ARG A 26 -3.50 -15.53 -2.76
C ARG A 26 -4.95 -15.10 -2.98
N SER A 27 -5.44 -15.34 -4.19
CA SER A 27 -6.82 -15.04 -4.59
C SER A 27 -7.83 -15.64 -3.60
N GLY A 28 -8.78 -14.81 -3.15
CA GLY A 28 -9.86 -15.20 -2.24
C GLY A 28 -9.45 -15.44 -0.77
N ALA A 29 -8.17 -15.26 -0.42
CA ALA A 29 -7.64 -15.49 0.93
C ALA A 29 -6.75 -14.30 1.38
N PHE A 30 -7.29 -13.09 1.32
CA PHE A 30 -6.58 -11.86 1.72
C PHE A 30 -7.21 -11.25 2.97
N ALA A 31 -6.45 -10.38 3.64
CA ALA A 31 -6.96 -9.61 4.77
C ALA A 31 -7.50 -8.25 4.31
N LEU A 32 -8.64 -7.84 4.87
CA LEU A 32 -9.19 -6.50 4.77
C LEU A 32 -10.21 -6.26 5.90
N PRO A 33 -10.06 -5.22 6.75
CA PRO A 33 -8.91 -4.34 6.80
C PRO A 33 -7.67 -5.04 7.40
N TYR A 34 -6.50 -4.48 7.14
CA TYR A 34 -5.28 -4.81 7.88
C TYR A 34 -4.44 -3.55 8.16
N TYR A 35 -3.54 -3.66 9.13
CA TYR A 35 -2.69 -2.57 9.57
C TYR A 35 -1.23 -2.95 9.46
N VAL A 36 -0.40 -2.05 8.94
CA VAL A 36 1.06 -2.18 8.98
C VAL A 36 1.56 -1.43 10.20
N GLN A 37 2.34 -2.10 11.03
CA GLN A 37 2.92 -1.54 12.23
C GLN A 37 4.43 -1.72 12.26
N PHE A 38 5.14 -0.72 12.76
CA PHE A 38 6.58 -0.76 12.99
C PHE A 38 6.92 -0.78 14.48
N SER A 39 8.07 -1.33 14.79
CA SER A 39 8.64 -1.35 16.14
C SER A 39 10.16 -1.50 16.09
N ASP A 40 10.85 -0.90 17.05
CA ASP A 40 12.29 -1.09 17.25
C ASP A 40 12.61 -2.18 18.27
N ASP A 41 11.68 -2.43 19.20
CA ASP A 41 11.85 -3.32 20.36
C ASP A 41 10.99 -4.60 20.30
N GLY A 42 10.02 -4.67 19.39
CA GLY A 42 9.08 -5.78 19.24
C GLY A 42 7.93 -5.74 20.26
N GLU A 43 7.91 -4.76 21.16
CA GLU A 43 6.93 -4.61 22.25
C GLU A 43 6.00 -3.42 22.01
N ARG A 44 6.56 -2.28 21.57
CA ARG A 44 5.85 -1.04 21.29
C ARG A 44 5.65 -0.90 19.80
N TRP A 45 4.40 -0.84 19.38
CA TRP A 45 4.02 -0.86 17.97
C TRP A 45 3.34 0.45 17.59
N GLN A 46 3.78 1.04 16.48
CA GLN A 46 3.14 2.18 15.86
C GLN A 46 2.51 1.74 14.55
N THR A 47 1.21 1.98 14.36
CA THR A 47 0.56 1.82 13.05
C THR A 47 1.04 2.91 12.12
N VAL A 48 1.59 2.52 10.98
CA VAL A 48 2.11 3.44 9.95
C VAL A 48 1.23 3.47 8.69
N GLU A 49 0.46 2.40 8.45
CA GLU A 49 -0.46 2.32 7.32
C GLU A 49 -1.72 1.53 7.72
N SER A 50 -2.88 1.97 7.23
CA SER A 50 -4.16 1.29 7.43
C SER A 50 -4.80 0.97 6.09
N VAL A 51 -4.84 -0.30 5.72
CA VAL A 51 -5.40 -0.74 4.44
C VAL A 51 -6.82 -1.22 4.66
N THR A 52 -7.78 -0.46 4.17
CA THR A 52 -9.23 -0.67 4.35
C THR A 52 -9.97 -1.03 3.06
N HIS A 53 -9.31 -0.87 1.91
CA HIS A 53 -9.82 -1.24 0.60
C HIS A 53 -8.82 -2.17 -0.11
N GLY A 54 -9.34 -3.14 -0.89
CA GLY A 54 -8.50 -4.09 -1.62
C GLY A 54 -9.30 -5.29 -2.10
N SER A 55 -8.76 -6.01 -3.08
CA SER A 55 -9.37 -7.24 -3.63
C SER A 55 -8.47 -8.46 -3.49
N GLY A 56 -7.38 -8.33 -2.72
CA GLY A 56 -6.28 -9.27 -2.70
C GLY A 56 -5.39 -9.17 -3.94
N GLY A 57 -4.56 -10.19 -4.18
CA GLY A 57 -3.50 -10.11 -5.19
C GLY A 57 -2.30 -9.33 -4.68
N LEU A 58 -1.81 -8.37 -5.45
CA LEU A 58 -0.65 -7.55 -5.06
C LEU A 58 -1.12 -6.26 -4.38
N ASP A 59 -0.74 -6.07 -3.13
CA ASP A 59 -0.79 -4.77 -2.47
C ASP A 59 0.63 -4.19 -2.43
N ALA A 60 0.81 -3.00 -3.00
CA ALA A 60 2.07 -2.27 -2.95
C ALA A 60 1.92 -1.02 -2.07
N LEU A 61 2.77 -0.91 -1.06
CA LEU A 61 2.70 0.14 -0.04
C LEU A 61 3.95 1.02 -0.15
N ARG A 62 3.76 2.28 -0.53
CA ARG A 62 4.82 3.29 -0.55
C ARG A 62 5.01 3.84 0.85
N LEU A 63 6.21 3.68 1.42
CA LEU A 63 6.52 4.04 2.80
C LEU A 63 7.81 4.88 2.80
N PRO A 64 7.74 6.18 2.47
CA PRO A 64 8.93 7.00 2.20
C PRO A 64 9.80 7.27 3.43
N ASP A 65 9.19 7.27 4.62
CA ASP A 65 9.85 7.59 5.90
C ASP A 65 9.98 6.32 6.77
N ALA A 66 10.10 5.15 6.15
CA ALA A 66 10.11 3.89 6.88
C ALA A 66 11.50 3.55 7.44
N GLU A 67 11.55 3.49 8.77
CA GLU A 67 12.67 2.99 9.56
C GLU A 67 12.10 2.10 10.68
N ALA A 68 12.55 0.85 10.75
CA ALA A 68 12.10 -0.10 11.77
C ALA A 68 13.05 -1.29 11.92
N ARG A 69 13.02 -1.96 13.07
CA ARG A 69 13.56 -3.32 13.20
C ARG A 69 12.51 -4.40 12.92
N PHE A 70 11.29 -4.18 13.38
CA PHE A 70 10.20 -5.13 13.24
C PHE A 70 9.07 -4.53 12.42
N ILE A 71 8.49 -5.36 11.56
CA ILE A 71 7.30 -5.04 10.78
C ILE A 71 6.22 -6.04 11.17
N ARG A 72 5.02 -5.55 11.49
CA ARG A 72 3.86 -6.39 11.78
C ARG A 72 2.70 -6.05 10.86
N LEU A 73 2.09 -7.07 10.29
CA LEU A 73 0.78 -7.00 9.66
C LEU A 73 -0.26 -7.48 10.67
N LEU A 74 -1.17 -6.60 11.09
CA LEU A 74 -2.32 -6.95 11.91
C LEU A 74 -3.54 -7.13 11.00
N LEU A 75 -3.95 -8.38 10.80
CA LEU A 75 -5.01 -8.78 9.88
C LEU A 75 -6.32 -8.81 10.67
N ALA A 76 -7.25 -7.90 10.38
CA ALA A 76 -8.45 -7.74 11.18
C ALA A 76 -9.61 -8.62 10.71
N ASP A 77 -9.85 -8.64 9.40
CA ASP A 77 -10.92 -9.41 8.77
C ASP A 77 -10.53 -9.82 7.33
N GLY A 78 -11.38 -10.56 6.61
CA GLY A 78 -11.23 -10.91 5.20
C GLY A 78 -12.41 -11.75 4.68
N PRO A 79 -12.60 -11.83 3.36
CA PRO A 79 -13.78 -12.46 2.76
C PRO A 79 -13.81 -13.99 2.87
N GLY A 80 -12.68 -14.62 3.23
CA GLY A 80 -12.51 -16.06 3.33
C GLY A 80 -12.42 -16.58 4.76
N ASN A 81 -12.28 -17.90 4.89
CA ASN A 81 -12.16 -18.58 6.19
C ASN A 81 -10.74 -18.48 6.81
N GLY A 82 -9.84 -17.71 6.20
CA GLY A 82 -8.46 -17.52 6.61
C GLY A 82 -7.67 -16.67 5.61
N TYR A 83 -6.44 -16.35 5.98
CA TYR A 83 -5.53 -15.53 5.17
C TYR A 83 -4.41 -16.38 4.57
N SER A 84 -3.96 -16.01 3.37
CA SER A 84 -2.84 -16.63 2.68
C SER A 84 -2.01 -15.55 1.99
N LEU A 85 -0.95 -15.16 2.68
CA LEU A 85 0.10 -14.30 2.14
C LEU A 85 1.16 -15.20 1.53
N ALA A 86 1.33 -15.12 0.21
CA ALA A 86 2.29 -15.92 -0.54
C ALA A 86 3.71 -15.39 -0.39
N ASP A 87 3.89 -14.07 -0.39
CA ASP A 87 5.19 -13.43 -0.25
C ASP A 87 5.09 -12.03 0.35
N VAL A 88 6.20 -11.60 0.97
CA VAL A 88 6.42 -10.25 1.51
C VAL A 88 7.78 -9.76 1.03
N GLU A 89 7.78 -8.74 0.19
CA GLU A 89 9.00 -8.07 -0.23
C GLU A 89 9.19 -6.76 0.52
N ILE A 90 10.40 -6.53 1.01
CA ILE A 90 10.84 -5.23 1.55
C ILE A 90 11.61 -4.53 0.45
N LYS A 91 11.15 -3.35 0.05
CA LYS A 91 11.74 -2.58 -1.04
C LYS A 91 12.67 -1.51 -0.52
N ASP A 92 13.74 -1.23 -1.26
CA ASP A 92 14.74 -0.24 -0.88
C ASP A 92 14.17 1.20 -0.84
N LEU A 93 14.97 2.15 -0.36
CA LEU A 93 14.61 3.57 -0.31
C LEU A 93 14.22 4.15 -1.68
N ALA A 94 14.81 3.65 -2.78
CA ALA A 94 14.52 4.16 -4.11
C ALA A 94 13.09 3.85 -4.57
N PHE A 95 12.51 2.74 -4.10
CA PHE A 95 11.11 2.41 -4.33
C PHE A 95 10.16 3.49 -3.79
N GLY A 96 10.43 3.97 -2.58
CA GLY A 96 9.61 4.95 -1.87
C GLY A 96 9.95 6.41 -2.16
N ALA A 97 11.10 6.69 -2.78
CA ALA A 97 11.68 8.04 -2.85
C ALA A 97 10.71 9.11 -3.40
N THR A 98 9.94 8.79 -4.44
CA THR A 98 8.94 9.69 -5.02
C THR A 98 7.71 8.91 -5.48
N PRO A 99 6.54 9.57 -5.63
CA PRO A 99 5.38 8.94 -6.25
C PRO A 99 5.69 8.36 -7.65
N ASN A 100 6.49 9.09 -8.45
CA ASN A 100 6.91 8.63 -9.78
C ASN A 100 7.81 7.39 -9.74
N ALA A 101 8.75 7.32 -8.80
CA ALA A 101 9.62 6.15 -8.63
C ALA A 101 8.82 4.91 -8.21
N PHE A 102 7.83 5.10 -7.34
CA PHE A 102 6.91 4.05 -6.92
C PHE A 102 6.11 3.51 -8.10
N VAL A 103 5.40 4.38 -8.84
CA VAL A 103 4.62 3.99 -10.04
C VAL A 103 5.50 3.32 -11.09
N ALA A 104 6.69 3.85 -11.34
CA ALA A 104 7.63 3.24 -12.28
C ALA A 104 8.09 1.84 -11.84
N SER A 105 8.16 1.57 -10.53
CA SER A 105 8.51 0.26 -10.00
C SER A 105 7.40 -0.77 -10.21
N LEU A 106 6.15 -0.40 -9.91
CA LEU A 106 4.99 -1.25 -10.17
C LEU A 106 4.86 -1.61 -11.66
N ALA A 107 5.13 -0.65 -12.54
CA ALA A 107 5.09 -0.86 -13.98
C ALA A 107 6.16 -1.85 -14.48
N ARG A 108 7.31 -1.98 -13.79
CA ARG A 108 8.37 -2.95 -14.14
C ARG A 108 8.04 -4.37 -13.68
N GLU A 109 7.41 -4.50 -12.52
CA GLU A 109 7.03 -5.80 -11.94
C GLU A 109 5.79 -6.40 -12.61
N ALA A 110 4.92 -5.57 -13.20
CA ALA A 110 3.84 -6.06 -14.03
C ALA A 110 4.39 -6.75 -15.29
N SER A 111 4.18 -8.07 -15.39
CA SER A 111 4.47 -8.84 -16.61
C SER A 111 3.80 -8.20 -17.83
N ARG A 112 4.52 -8.13 -18.96
CA ARG A 112 3.97 -7.66 -20.24
C ARG A 112 2.66 -8.40 -20.56
N GLY A 113 1.56 -7.65 -20.70
CA GLY A 113 0.27 -8.17 -21.17
C GLY A 113 -0.89 -8.20 -20.17
N THR A 114 -0.71 -7.75 -18.92
CA THR A 114 -1.79 -7.68 -17.91
C THR A 114 -2.57 -6.35 -17.94
N TYR A 115 -2.13 -5.40 -18.77
CA TYR A 115 -2.80 -4.12 -19.02
C TYR A 115 -3.37 -4.05 -20.45
N PRO A 116 -4.48 -3.33 -20.69
CA PRO A 116 -5.00 -3.08 -22.04
C PRO A 116 -3.89 -2.59 -22.98
N ARG A 117 -3.96 -2.97 -24.27
CA ARG A 117 -2.86 -2.90 -25.27
C ARG A 117 -2.20 -1.52 -25.50
N GLY A 118 -2.63 -0.46 -24.83
CA GLY A 118 -1.97 0.86 -24.83
C GLY A 118 -0.68 0.95 -24.00
N PHE A 119 -0.37 -0.03 -23.15
CA PHE A 119 0.84 -0.02 -22.31
C PHE A 119 2.06 -0.73 -22.93
N SER A 120 1.94 -1.25 -24.17
CA SER A 120 2.96 -2.11 -24.79
C SER A 120 3.82 -1.45 -25.89
N GLY A 121 3.90 -0.12 -25.95
CA GLY A 121 4.91 0.56 -26.76
C GLY A 121 4.42 1.40 -27.95
N ASP A 122 3.28 2.07 -27.82
CA ASP A 122 3.06 3.35 -28.50
C ASP A 122 2.41 4.32 -27.51
N GLN A 123 2.84 5.57 -27.55
CA GLN A 123 2.61 6.60 -26.53
C GLN A 123 1.16 6.69 -26.02
N SER A 124 1.03 6.92 -24.70
CA SER A 124 0.04 7.86 -24.16
C SER A 124 0.52 8.37 -22.81
N TYR A 125 0.92 9.64 -22.80
CA TYR A 125 1.03 10.47 -21.62
C TYR A 125 -0.25 10.33 -20.78
N TRP A 126 -0.12 10.17 -19.47
CA TRP A 126 -1.26 10.45 -18.59
C TRP A 126 -1.61 11.93 -18.75
N THR A 127 -2.71 12.24 -19.42
CA THR A 127 -3.24 13.61 -19.44
C THR A 127 -3.82 13.89 -18.06
N LEU A 128 -3.17 14.83 -17.37
CA LEU A 128 -3.72 15.53 -16.23
C LEU A 128 -5.01 16.23 -16.68
N VAL A 129 -6.17 15.77 -16.23
CA VAL A 129 -7.42 16.53 -16.39
C VAL A 129 -7.55 17.44 -15.17
N GLY A 130 -6.95 18.63 -15.27
CA GLY A 130 -7.29 19.76 -14.42
C GLY A 130 -8.39 20.57 -15.10
N ILE A 131 -9.56 20.69 -14.47
CA ILE A 131 -10.49 21.77 -14.79
C ILE A 131 -10.11 22.98 -13.93
N ASP A 132 -10.12 24.16 -14.57
CA ASP A 132 -9.49 25.41 -14.12
C ASP A 132 -9.93 25.93 -12.74
N GLY A 133 -8.92 26.42 -11.99
CA GLY A 133 -9.03 27.62 -11.16
C GLY A 133 -9.29 27.43 -9.66
N GLY A 134 -8.22 27.33 -8.87
CA GLY A 134 -8.23 27.54 -7.42
C GLY A 134 -7.49 26.45 -6.66
N GLU A 135 -6.61 26.83 -5.74
CA GLU A 135 -5.71 25.95 -4.99
C GLU A 135 -6.42 24.77 -4.31
N GLU A 136 -6.32 23.56 -4.87
CA GLU A 136 -6.43 22.26 -4.18
C GLU A 136 -6.11 21.14 -5.20
N SER A 137 -5.15 20.27 -4.91
CA SER A 137 -4.84 19.09 -5.74
C SER A 137 -5.05 17.81 -4.95
N GLY A 138 -6.24 17.23 -5.09
CA GLY A 138 -6.60 15.89 -4.60
C GLY A 138 -6.45 14.84 -5.70
N LEU A 139 -5.81 13.72 -5.37
CA LEU A 139 -5.80 12.54 -6.24
C LEU A 139 -7.12 11.80 -6.04
N LEU A 140 -8.02 11.92 -7.01
CA LEU A 140 -9.32 11.24 -7.03
C LEU A 140 -9.22 10.02 -7.94
N SER A 141 -9.43 8.83 -7.37
CA SER A 141 -9.72 7.61 -8.13
C SER A 141 -11.22 7.53 -8.42
N GLU A 142 -11.59 7.06 -9.60
CA GLU A 142 -12.95 6.99 -10.18
C GLU A 142 -13.96 6.11 -9.40
N ASP A 143 -13.64 5.67 -8.18
CA ASP A 143 -14.46 4.79 -7.34
C ASP A 143 -14.96 5.45 -6.03
N GLY A 144 -14.91 6.78 -5.92
CA GLY A 144 -15.74 7.51 -4.94
C GLY A 144 -15.24 7.62 -3.51
N ALA A 145 -13.93 7.56 -3.26
CA ALA A 145 -13.35 8.06 -2.00
C ALA A 145 -12.83 9.49 -2.22
N LEU A 146 -13.69 10.46 -1.93
CA LEU A 146 -13.39 11.89 -1.95
C LEU A 146 -12.94 12.32 -0.54
N GLU A 147 -11.72 12.86 -0.43
CA GLU A 147 -11.34 13.68 0.73
C GLU A 147 -11.93 15.08 0.58
N VAL A 148 -12.50 15.62 1.66
CA VAL A 148 -12.82 17.05 1.76
C VAL A 148 -12.17 17.59 3.03
N ALA A 149 -11.40 18.65 2.85
CA ALA A 149 -10.44 19.20 3.77
C ALA A 149 -11.02 19.91 5.02
N ARG A 150 -10.06 20.19 5.91
CA ARG A 150 -9.84 21.44 6.65
C ARG A 150 -10.41 21.55 8.07
N GLY A 151 -9.48 21.69 9.01
CA GLY A 151 -9.76 21.92 10.42
C GLY A 151 -10.32 23.31 10.73
N GLY A 152 -10.98 23.38 11.88
CA GLY A 152 -11.34 24.60 12.59
C GLY A 152 -12.04 24.23 13.90
N PHE A 153 -11.50 24.67 15.03
CA PHE A 153 -12.17 24.54 16.33
C PHE A 153 -13.34 25.52 16.44
N SER A 154 -14.41 25.16 17.15
CA SER A 154 -14.94 25.84 18.35
C SER A 154 -16.44 25.55 18.54
N ILE A 155 -16.79 25.14 19.77
CA ILE A 155 -18.11 24.96 20.44
C ILE A 155 -19.27 24.43 19.59
#